data_AF-A0A194RML1-F1
#
_entry.id   AF-A0A194RML1-F1
#
_cell.length_a   1.000
_cell.length_b   1.000
_cell.length_c   1.000
_cell.angle_alpha   90.00
_cell.angle_beta   90.00
_cell.angle_gamma   90.00
#
_symmetry.space_group_name_H-M   'P 1'
#
loop_
_entity.id
_entity.type
_entity.pdbx_description
1 polymer ?
#
loop_
_entity_poly.entity_id
_entity_poly.type
_entity_poly.pdbx_seq_one_letter_code
_entity_poly.pdbx_strand_id
1 'polypeptide(L)'
;MIARLCLRRNLNGAVIRYYNQGPGQNLGSGPSATTPSEIKSDVPGLSAAVILPTAEPVGPGVDPTKNGPYKVPEYFCYDSTSFFEAEIEMAKFRLPQPSAVKK
;
A
#
# COMPACT_ATOMS: atom_id res chain seq x y z
N MET A 1 -23.44 16.93 -56.87
CA MET A 1 -24.45 16.78 -55.81
C MET A 1 -23.76 16.26 -54.55
N ILE A 2 -23.73 17.08 -53.51
CA ILE A 2 -23.13 16.78 -52.20
C ILE A 2 -24.19 16.04 -51.37
N ALA A 3 -23.92 14.80 -50.95
CA ALA A 3 -24.75 14.09 -49.99
C ALA A 3 -23.94 13.80 -48.72
N ARG A 4 -24.23 14.57 -47.67
CA ARG A 4 -23.80 14.29 -46.30
C ARG A 4 -24.72 13.20 -45.74
N LEU A 5 -24.17 12.08 -45.27
CA LEU A 5 -24.95 11.08 -44.52
C LEU A 5 -24.23 10.72 -43.22
N CYS A 6 -24.73 11.35 -42.15
CA CYS A 6 -24.75 11.01 -40.72
C CYS A 6 -23.60 10.17 -40.11
N LEU A 7 -22.75 10.87 -39.35
CA LEU A 7 -21.95 10.29 -38.26
C LEU A 7 -22.90 9.88 -37.11
N ARG A 8 -23.22 8.59 -36.98
CA ARG A 8 -23.91 8.06 -35.79
C ARG A 8 -22.92 8.08 -34.62
N ARG A 9 -23.05 9.07 -33.73
CA ARG A 9 -22.40 9.06 -32.41
C ARG A 9 -23.12 8.06 -31.51
N ASN A 10 -22.48 6.93 -31.24
CA ASN A 10 -22.88 6.04 -30.14
C ASN A 10 -22.48 6.71 -28.82
N LEU A 11 -23.42 7.42 -28.19
CA LEU A 11 -23.29 7.89 -26.81
C LEU A 11 -23.87 6.82 -25.89
N ASN A 12 -23.17 5.69 -25.77
CA ASN A 12 -23.50 4.70 -24.74
C ASN A 12 -22.90 5.17 -23.41
N GLY A 13 -23.75 5.84 -22.64
CA GLY A 13 -23.81 5.82 -21.17
C GLY A 13 -22.49 6.03 -20.42
N ALA A 14 -22.18 7.30 -20.12
CA ALA A 14 -21.34 7.59 -18.97
C ALA A 14 -22.10 7.21 -17.70
N VAL A 15 -21.86 6.00 -17.18
CA VAL A 15 -22.35 5.61 -15.85
C VAL A 15 -21.57 6.44 -14.84
N ILE A 16 -22.22 7.50 -14.33
CA ILE A 16 -21.74 8.24 -13.17
C ILE A 16 -21.69 7.26 -12.00
N ARG A 17 -20.49 6.95 -11.50
CA ARG A 17 -20.34 6.18 -10.26
C ARG A 17 -20.85 7.05 -9.10
N TYR A 18 -22.07 6.79 -8.65
CA TYR A 18 -22.56 7.33 -7.39
C TYR A 18 -21.78 6.70 -6.24
N TYR A 19 -20.96 7.51 -5.57
CA TYR A 19 -20.32 7.15 -4.32
C TYR A 19 -21.39 7.10 -3.22
N ASN A 20 -21.69 5.91 -2.69
CA ASN A 20 -22.51 5.77 -1.50
C ASN A 20 -21.65 6.16 -0.28
N GLN A 21 -21.88 7.34 0.29
CA GLN A 21 -21.44 7.63 1.65
C GLN A 21 -22.32 6.81 2.61
N GLY A 22 -21.77 5.75 3.19
CA GLY A 22 -22.44 5.03 4.27
C GLY A 22 -22.56 5.93 5.51
N PRO A 23 -23.71 5.94 6.22
CA PRO A 23 -23.87 6.75 7.41
C PRO A 23 -23.09 6.18 8.58
N GLY A 24 -22.31 7.05 9.25
CA GLY A 24 -21.95 6.94 10.67
C GLY A 24 -20.90 5.89 11.04
N GLN A 25 -19.63 6.30 11.11
CA GLN A 25 -18.65 5.61 11.93
C GLN A 25 -19.01 5.83 13.40
N ASN A 26 -19.72 4.88 13.99
CA ASN A 26 -19.90 4.82 15.43
C ASN A 26 -18.54 4.45 16.03
N LEU A 27 -17.91 5.40 16.73
CA LEU A 27 -16.70 5.24 17.52
C LEU A 27 -17.01 4.30 18.69
N GLY A 28 -16.99 3.00 18.40
CA GLY A 28 -17.01 1.95 19.41
C GLY A 28 -15.66 1.91 20.11
N SER A 29 -15.57 2.52 21.28
CA SER A 29 -14.53 2.30 22.27
C SER A 29 -14.62 0.86 22.79
N GLY A 30 -14.02 -0.08 22.06
CA GLY A 30 -13.72 -1.42 22.54
C GLY A 30 -12.28 -1.48 23.08
N PRO A 31 -11.99 -2.26 24.14
CA PRO A 31 -10.62 -2.51 24.55
C PRO A 31 -9.96 -3.37 23.47
N SER A 32 -9.28 -2.74 22.51
CA SER A 32 -8.28 -3.43 21.68
C SER A 32 -7.11 -3.75 22.59
N ALA A 33 -7.21 -4.85 23.32
CA ALA A 33 -6.02 -5.58 23.73
C ALA A 33 -5.43 -6.17 22.44
N THR A 34 -4.58 -5.39 21.77
CA THR A 34 -3.72 -5.90 20.71
C THR A 34 -2.76 -6.86 21.40
N THR A 35 -3.11 -8.14 21.44
CA THR A 35 -2.14 -9.18 21.75
C THR A 35 -0.99 -9.00 20.75
N PRO A 36 0.28 -8.92 21.21
CA PRO A 36 1.41 -8.85 20.31
C PRO A 36 1.34 -10.07 19.40
N SER A 37 1.09 -9.87 18.11
CA SER A 37 1.14 -10.93 17.12
C SER A 37 2.52 -11.56 17.23
N GLU A 38 2.59 -12.83 17.59
CA GLU A 38 3.84 -13.58 17.59
C GLU A 38 4.43 -13.50 16.18
N ILE A 39 5.52 -12.74 16.04
CA ILE A 39 6.21 -12.57 14.77
C ILE A 39 6.85 -13.92 14.47
N LYS A 40 6.29 -14.66 13.51
CA LYS A 40 6.93 -15.85 12.97
C LYS A 40 8.33 -15.47 12.50
N SER A 41 9.35 -15.95 13.21
CA SER A 41 10.76 -15.64 12.97
C SER A 41 11.29 -16.17 11.63
N ASP A 42 10.52 -17.03 10.97
CA ASP A 42 10.88 -17.69 9.72
C ASP A 42 10.51 -16.88 8.46
N VAL A 43 9.89 -15.71 8.60
CA VAL A 43 9.72 -14.79 7.47
C VAL A 43 10.88 -13.81 7.49
N PRO A 44 11.86 -13.90 6.57
CA PRO A 44 12.90 -12.89 6.48
C PRO A 44 12.23 -11.53 6.28
N GLY A 45 12.48 -10.60 7.21
CA GLY A 45 12.01 -9.23 7.09
C GLY A 45 12.58 -8.54 5.85
N LEU A 46 12.09 -7.33 5.59
CA LEU A 46 12.60 -6.49 4.49
C LEU A 46 14.12 -6.32 4.63
N SER A 47 14.87 -6.49 3.53
CA SER A 47 16.32 -6.42 3.61
C SER A 47 16.82 -5.00 3.84
N ALA A 48 18.13 -4.89 4.10
CA ALA A 48 18.82 -3.60 4.21
C ALA A 48 18.76 -2.74 2.92
N ALA A 49 18.35 -3.33 1.78
CA ALA A 49 18.09 -2.56 0.56
C ALA A 49 16.79 -1.75 0.64
N VAL A 50 15.82 -2.21 1.43
CA VAL A 50 14.51 -1.53 1.59
C VAL A 50 14.53 -0.54 2.75
N ILE A 51 15.14 -0.92 3.87
CA ILE A 51 15.22 -0.08 5.08
C ILE A 51 16.66 -0.06 5.56
N LEU A 52 17.22 1.14 5.73
CA LEU A 52 18.55 1.30 6.33
C LEU A 52 18.43 1.30 7.85
N PRO A 53 18.83 0.23 8.57
CA PRO A 53 18.68 0.20 10.01
C PRO A 53 19.66 1.20 10.62
N THR A 54 19.16 2.30 11.18
CA THR A 54 20.00 3.31 11.84
C THR A 54 19.99 3.11 13.34
N ALA A 55 21.18 2.96 13.94
CA ALA A 55 21.34 2.96 15.39
C ALA A 55 21.33 4.39 15.97
N GLU A 56 21.49 5.41 15.11
CA GLU A 56 21.49 6.81 15.50
C GLU A 56 20.08 7.42 15.50
N PRO A 57 19.81 8.44 16.32
CA PRO A 57 18.54 9.17 16.32
C PRO A 57 18.28 9.79 14.95
N VAL A 58 17.16 9.40 14.34
CA VAL A 58 16.79 9.78 12.97
C VAL A 58 16.15 11.18 12.89
N GLY A 59 15.85 11.79 14.04
CA GLY A 59 15.31 13.15 14.15
C GLY A 59 14.86 13.52 15.57
N PRO A 60 14.40 14.75 15.80
CA PRO A 60 13.97 15.22 17.12
C PRO A 60 12.80 14.39 17.66
N GLY A 61 12.99 13.74 18.81
CA GLY A 61 11.95 12.94 19.47
C GLY A 61 11.65 11.59 18.79
N VAL A 62 12.50 11.15 17.86
CA VAL A 62 12.39 9.86 17.19
C VAL A 62 13.50 8.95 17.70
N ASP A 63 13.17 8.16 18.71
CA ASP A 63 14.09 7.14 19.23
C ASP A 63 14.08 5.91 18.31
N PRO A 64 15.26 5.41 17.89
CA PRO A 64 15.37 4.22 17.05
C PRO A 64 14.91 2.94 17.76
N THR A 65 14.84 2.94 19.09
CA THR A 65 14.44 1.80 19.93
C THR A 65 12.92 1.72 20.18
N LYS A 66 12.09 2.52 19.49
CA LYS A 66 10.62 2.59 19.65
C LYS A 66 10.12 2.96 21.05
N ASN A 67 11.00 3.44 21.92
CA ASN A 67 10.66 3.87 23.27
C ASN A 67 10.18 5.34 23.32
N GLY A 68 10.33 6.07 22.22
CA GLY A 68 9.94 7.46 22.10
C GLY A 68 8.42 7.67 21.88
N PRO A 69 7.97 8.94 21.81
CA PRO A 69 6.58 9.28 21.54
C PRO A 69 6.11 8.87 20.13
N TYR A 70 7.03 8.83 19.18
CA TYR A 70 6.75 8.39 17.81
C TYR A 70 6.93 6.88 17.67
N LYS A 71 5.88 6.20 17.20
CA LYS A 71 5.80 4.73 17.21
C LYS A 71 6.47 4.04 16.03
N VAL A 72 6.78 4.76 14.95
CA VAL A 72 7.23 4.18 13.67
C VAL A 72 8.54 4.82 13.20
N PRO A 73 9.63 4.75 13.99
CA PRO A 73 10.91 5.39 13.65
C PRO A 73 11.47 4.92 12.29
N GLU A 74 11.12 3.72 11.82
CA GLU A 74 11.57 3.18 10.54
C GLU A 74 11.14 4.00 9.33
N TYR A 75 10.09 4.82 9.47
CA TYR A 75 9.64 5.71 8.39
C TYR A 75 10.74 6.68 7.93
N PHE A 76 11.66 7.05 8.83
CA PHE A 76 12.75 7.98 8.52
C PHE A 76 13.96 7.30 7.89
N CYS A 77 13.96 5.97 7.82
CA CYS A 77 15.07 5.15 7.32
C CYS A 77 14.89 4.71 5.87
N TYR A 78 13.85 5.20 5.18
CA TYR A 78 13.62 4.91 3.78
C TYR A 78 14.48 5.79 2.87
N ASP A 79 14.92 5.21 1.75
CA ASP A 79 15.52 5.91 0.62
C ASP A 79 14.47 6.07 -0.52
N SER A 80 14.77 6.93 -1.47
CA SER A 80 14.06 7.15 -2.72
C SER A 80 13.77 5.86 -3.51
N THR A 81 14.59 4.83 -3.35
CA THR A 81 14.47 3.53 -4.04
C THR A 81 13.75 2.46 -3.23
N SER A 82 13.52 2.67 -1.93
CA SER A 82 12.97 1.65 -1.01
C SER A 82 11.67 1.03 -1.51
N PHE A 83 10.82 1.82 -2.17
CA PHE A 83 9.57 1.32 -2.75
C PHE A 83 9.79 0.24 -3.82
N PHE A 84 10.77 0.46 -4.70
CA PHE A 84 11.07 -0.46 -5.80
C PHE A 84 11.77 -1.73 -5.29
N GLU A 85 12.67 -1.59 -4.31
CA GLU A 85 13.33 -2.72 -3.68
C GLU A 85 12.33 -3.64 -2.96
N ALA A 86 11.34 -3.04 -2.27
CA ALA A 86 10.27 -3.81 -1.64
C ALA A 86 9.44 -4.61 -2.67
N GLU A 87 9.19 -4.04 -3.85
CA GLU A 87 8.51 -4.74 -4.94
C GLU A 87 9.33 -5.94 -5.46
N ILE A 88 10.64 -5.77 -5.63
CA ILE A 88 11.55 -6.85 -6.06
C ILE A 88 11.56 -8.00 -5.05
N GLU A 89 11.62 -7.69 -3.76
CA GLU A 89 11.59 -8.70 -2.69
C GLU A 89 10.26 -9.45 -2.65
N MET A 90 9.15 -8.70 -2.73
CA MET A 90 7.81 -9.29 -2.71
C MET A 90 7.48 -10.10 -3.97
N ALA A 91 8.09 -9.78 -5.12
CA ALA A 91 7.83 -10.47 -6.39
C ALA A 91 8.03 -11.99 -6.31
N LYS A 92 8.97 -12.46 -5.47
CA LYS A 92 9.26 -13.88 -5.25
C LYS A 92 8.08 -14.64 -4.64
N PHE A 93 7.21 -13.94 -3.91
CA PHE A 93 6.07 -14.51 -3.22
C PHE A 93 4.74 -14.26 -3.96
N ARG A 94 4.78 -13.62 -5.14
CA ARG A 94 3.59 -13.37 -5.95
C ARG A 94 3.14 -14.64 -6.66
N LEU A 95 1.83 -14.76 -6.86
CA LEU A 95 1.25 -15.79 -7.73
C LEU A 95 1.64 -15.53 -9.19
N PRO A 96 1.73 -16.58 -10.03
CA PRO A 96 2.01 -16.40 -11.45
C PRO A 96 0.91 -15.55 -12.11
N GLN A 97 1.32 -14.69 -13.04
CA GLN A 97 0.40 -13.86 -13.79
C GLN A 97 -0.52 -14.74 -14.65
N PRO A 98 -1.85 -14.48 -14.70
CA PRO A 98 -2.73 -15.21 -15.59
C PRO A 98 -2.33 -14.99 -17.05
N SER A 99 -2.39 -16.05 -17.85
CA SER A 99 -2.12 -15.97 -19.29
C SER A 99 -3.36 -15.56 -20.07
N ALA A 100 -3.24 -14.61 -21.00
CA ALA A 100 -4.31 -14.23 -21.92
C ALA A 100 -4.55 -15.24 -23.06
N VAL A 101 -3.69 -16.27 -23.18
CA VAL A 101 -3.81 -17.31 -24.21
C VAL A 101 -5.06 -18.14 -23.93
N LYS A 102 -5.97 -18.19 -24.91
CA LYS A 102 -7.10 -19.12 -24.87
C LYS A 102 -6.57 -20.55 -24.98
N LYS A 103 -7.03 -21.41 -24.09
CA LYS A 103 -6.73 -22.84 -24.10
C LYS A 103 -7.34 -23.51 -25.33
#